data_AF-A0AAU3P424-F1
#
_entry.id   AF-A0AAU3P424-F1
#
_cell.length_a   1.000
_cell.length_b   1.000
_cell.length_c   1.000
_cell.angle_alpha   90.00
_cell.angle_beta   90.00
_cell.angle_gamma   90.00
#
_symmetry.space_group_name_H-M   'P 1'
#
loop_
_entity.id
_entity.type
_entity.pdbx_description
1 polymer ?
#
loop_
_entity_poly.entity_id
_entity_poly.type
_entity_poly.pdbx_seq_one_letter_code
_entity_poly.pdbx_strand_id
1 'polypeptide(L)'
;MHLPRSPRRRSAAWAAAALTSAALLIGPSPAVAQSPTPPDATPSDTTAKVDSAVLDTVGKGKESTFFVVLKKQADLSAADGKKSHAAKARSAFAALRAEAGSSQRSVRRRAEHAGHPGQRPPARRRTR
;
A
#
# COMPACT_ATOMS: atom_id res chain seq x y z
N MET A 1 19.68 -54.11 12.80
CA MET A 1 20.84 -53.56 13.54
C MET A 1 20.84 -52.04 13.38
N HIS A 2 20.57 -51.31 14.46
CA HIS A 2 20.60 -49.85 14.52
C HIS A 2 21.92 -49.40 15.16
N LEU A 3 22.63 -48.49 14.49
CA LEU A 3 23.75 -47.75 15.04
C LEU A 3 23.63 -46.26 14.61
N PRO A 4 24.27 -45.34 15.35
CA PRO A 4 23.57 -44.26 16.03
C PRO A 4 23.57 -42.91 15.30
N ARG A 5 22.51 -42.13 15.55
CA ARG A 5 22.53 -40.68 15.36
C ARG A 5 23.38 -40.05 16.46
N SER A 6 24.31 -39.19 16.09
CA SER A 6 25.10 -38.36 17.01
C SER A 6 25.28 -36.94 16.41
N PRO A 7 25.75 -35.94 17.18
CA PRO A 7 24.83 -35.00 17.84
C PRO A 7 25.17 -33.51 17.58
N ARG A 8 24.14 -32.66 17.72
CA ARG A 8 24.17 -31.43 18.54
C ARG A 8 25.50 -30.62 18.56
N ARG A 9 25.67 -29.68 17.62
CA ARG A 9 26.46 -28.45 17.85
C ARG A 9 25.45 -27.30 17.99
N ARG A 10 25.01 -27.01 19.22
CA ARG A 10 25.63 -26.07 20.18
C ARG A 10 25.48 -24.61 19.72
N SER A 11 24.43 -24.02 20.28
CA SER A 11 24.29 -22.66 20.79
C SER A 11 25.58 -21.87 21.02
N ALA A 12 25.55 -20.58 20.68
CA ALA A 12 26.05 -19.43 21.43
C ALA A 12 25.80 -18.21 20.52
N ALA A 13 24.94 -17.26 20.88
CA ALA A 13 25.12 -16.18 21.86
C ALA A 13 25.07 -14.87 21.05
N TRP A 14 23.93 -14.17 21.11
CA TRP A 14 23.78 -12.88 21.80
C TRP A 14 24.79 -11.81 21.36
N ALA A 15 24.27 -10.76 20.72
CA ALA A 15 24.75 -9.40 20.93
C ALA A 15 23.59 -8.43 20.69
N ALA A 16 22.90 -8.09 21.77
CA ALA A 16 22.16 -6.85 21.85
C ALA A 16 23.19 -5.71 21.90
N ALA A 17 23.11 -4.77 20.96
CA ALA A 17 23.79 -3.50 21.07
C ALA A 17 22.73 -2.42 21.32
N ALA A 18 22.47 -2.16 22.60
CA ALA A 18 21.84 -0.93 23.04
C ALA A 18 22.92 0.16 23.03
N LEU A 19 22.72 1.22 22.23
CA LEU A 19 23.50 2.45 22.31
C LEU A 19 22.56 3.55 22.78
N THR A 20 22.56 3.76 24.09
CA THR A 20 22.03 4.94 24.77
C THR A 20 23.20 5.77 25.27
N SER A 21 23.23 7.06 24.90
CA SER A 21 23.68 8.25 25.67
C SER A 21 23.85 9.42 24.67
N ALA A 22 22.97 10.42 24.59
CA ALA A 22 22.70 11.53 25.52
C ALA A 22 23.80 12.61 25.57
N ALA A 23 23.35 13.88 25.54
CA ALA A 23 24.04 15.17 25.83
C ALA A 23 24.46 16.03 24.61
N LEU A 24 24.26 17.35 24.54
CA LEU A 24 23.57 18.38 25.36
C LEU A 24 23.34 19.62 24.45
N LEU A 25 22.21 20.30 24.67
CA LEU A 25 21.96 21.75 24.65
C LEU A 25 22.79 22.69 23.74
N ILE A 26 22.10 23.45 22.89
CA ILE A 26 21.85 24.91 23.02
C ILE A 26 20.96 25.33 21.82
N GLY A 27 19.75 25.79 22.08
CA GLY A 27 18.89 26.41 21.05
C GLY A 27 17.52 26.75 21.65
N PRO A 28 17.08 28.02 21.58
CA PRO A 28 15.87 28.46 22.25
C PRO A 28 14.63 27.80 21.63
N SER A 29 13.74 27.33 22.51
CA SER A 29 12.40 26.84 22.17
C SER A 29 11.65 27.82 21.28
N PRO A 30 11.17 27.43 20.09
CA PRO A 30 9.96 28.04 19.58
C PRO A 30 8.81 27.41 20.38
N ALA A 31 8.27 28.19 21.31
CA ALA A 31 6.91 27.97 21.78
C ALA A 31 5.99 28.09 20.57
N VAL A 32 5.66 26.96 19.92
CA VAL A 32 4.56 26.92 18.96
C VAL A 32 3.29 26.96 19.79
N ALA A 33 2.73 28.17 19.85
CA ALA A 33 1.41 28.43 20.37
C ALA A 33 0.41 27.43 19.75
N GLN A 34 -0.20 26.62 20.61
CA GLN A 34 -1.42 25.89 20.28
C GLN A 34 -2.51 26.92 20.01
N SER A 35 -2.85 27.15 18.75
CA SER A 35 -4.12 27.77 18.39
C SER A 35 -5.20 26.68 18.38
N PRO A 36 -6.24 26.77 19.23
CA PRO A 36 -7.39 25.87 19.12
C PRO A 36 -8.16 26.26 17.86
N THR A 37 -7.86 25.58 16.76
CA THR A 37 -8.64 25.65 15.52
C THR A 37 -9.73 24.58 15.63
N PRO A 38 -11.01 24.90 15.37
CA PRO A 38 -12.17 24.11 15.75
C PRO A 38 -12.10 22.64 15.27
N PRO A 39 -12.58 21.68 16.08
CA PRO A 39 -12.69 20.29 15.70
C PRO A 39 -13.89 20.11 14.77
N ASP A 40 -13.78 20.58 13.54
CA ASP A 40 -14.78 20.26 12.51
C ASP A 40 -14.15 20.12 11.12
N ALA A 41 -13.03 19.40 11.08
CA ALA A 41 -12.68 18.60 9.92
C ALA A 41 -12.62 17.18 10.42
N THR A 42 -13.73 16.46 10.35
CA THR A 42 -13.73 15.01 10.47
C THR A 42 -12.66 14.50 9.51
N PRO A 43 -11.57 13.87 9.99
CA PRO A 43 -10.61 13.27 9.09
C PRO A 43 -11.39 12.24 8.31
N SER A 44 -11.55 12.49 7.01
CA SER A 44 -12.18 11.54 6.11
C SER A 44 -11.53 10.17 6.38
N ASP A 45 -12.33 9.11 6.57
CA ASP A 45 -11.85 7.76 6.92
C ASP A 45 -10.70 7.26 6.03
N THR A 46 -10.55 7.86 4.85
CA THR A 46 -9.44 7.67 3.91
C THR A 46 -8.07 8.11 4.47
N THR A 47 -7.97 9.24 5.17
CA THR A 47 -6.71 9.71 5.77
C THR A 47 -6.26 8.79 6.91
N ALA A 48 -7.21 8.17 7.62
CA ALA A 48 -6.88 7.15 8.61
C ALA A 48 -6.35 5.83 8.01
N LYS A 49 -6.62 5.57 6.71
CA LYS A 49 -6.21 4.35 6.00
C LYS A 49 -4.90 4.47 5.24
N VAL A 50 -4.44 5.68 4.99
CA VAL A 50 -3.18 5.95 4.29
C VAL A 50 -2.21 6.55 5.30
N ASP A 51 -0.99 6.01 5.36
CA ASP A 51 0.05 6.54 6.23
C ASP A 51 0.29 8.03 5.92
N SER A 52 0.24 8.86 6.96
CA SER A 52 0.43 10.31 6.85
C SER A 52 1.80 10.64 6.25
N ALA A 53 2.83 9.84 6.48
CA ALA A 53 4.16 10.04 5.90
C ALA A 53 4.15 9.95 4.36
N VAL A 54 3.29 9.09 3.79
CA VAL A 54 3.12 8.98 2.34
C VAL A 54 2.45 10.25 1.80
N LEU A 55 1.38 10.71 2.46
CA LEU A 55 0.66 11.93 2.07
C LEU A 55 1.57 13.16 2.15
N ASP A 56 2.37 13.26 3.21
CA ASP A 56 3.31 14.37 3.43
C ASP A 56 4.43 14.39 2.38
N THR A 57 4.92 13.21 1.99
CA THR A 57 5.99 13.09 0.99
C THR A 57 5.49 13.47 -0.40
N VAL A 58 4.31 12.96 -0.79
CA VAL A 58 3.67 13.29 -2.07
C VAL A 58 3.23 14.75 -2.11
N GLY A 59 2.72 15.30 -1.01
CA GLY A 59 2.36 16.71 -0.88
C GLY A 59 3.56 17.66 -1.06
N LYS A 60 4.77 17.20 -0.71
CA LYS A 60 6.05 17.90 -0.97
C LYS A 60 6.58 17.69 -2.39
N GLY A 61 5.82 17.03 -3.27
CA GLY A 61 6.22 16.74 -4.65
C GLY A 61 7.31 15.69 -4.78
N LYS A 62 7.54 14.88 -3.73
CA LYS A 62 8.56 13.82 -3.72
C LYS A 62 7.95 12.45 -3.98
N GLU A 63 8.76 11.55 -4.48
CA GLU A 63 8.39 10.14 -4.64
C GLU A 63 8.31 9.45 -3.28
N SER A 64 7.35 8.52 -3.13
CA SER A 64 7.15 7.73 -1.91
C SER A 64 6.85 6.28 -2.28
N THR A 65 7.52 5.35 -1.62
CA THR A 65 7.27 3.91 -1.76
C THR A 65 6.34 3.44 -0.66
N PHE A 66 5.25 2.78 -1.03
CA PHE A 66 4.25 2.29 -0.09
C PHE A 66 3.73 0.91 -0.50
N PHE A 67 3.18 0.18 0.48
CA PHE A 67 2.53 -1.11 0.24
C PHE A 67 1.02 -0.93 0.21
N VAL A 68 0.35 -1.64 -0.70
CA VAL A 68 -1.11 -1.66 -0.79
C VAL A 68 -1.62 -2.97 -0.23
N VAL A 69 -2.36 -2.89 0.87
CA VAL A 69 -3.05 -4.05 1.46
C VAL A 69 -4.50 -4.05 0.99
N LEU A 70 -4.89 -5.09 0.27
CA LEU A 70 -6.26 -5.28 -0.17
C LEU A 70 -7.09 -5.93 0.95
N LYS A 71 -8.28 -5.38 1.23
CA LYS A 71 -9.19 -5.90 2.26
C LYS A 71 -9.78 -7.28 1.90
N LYS A 72 -9.83 -7.62 0.62
CA LYS A 72 -10.40 -8.88 0.12
C LYS A 72 -9.35 -9.64 -0.69
N GLN A 73 -9.37 -10.96 -0.56
CA GLN A 73 -8.58 -11.90 -1.34
C GLN A 73 -9.47 -12.57 -2.39
N ALA A 74 -8.92 -12.86 -3.57
CA ALA A 74 -9.64 -13.63 -4.57
C ALA A 74 -9.71 -15.10 -4.15
N ASP A 75 -10.86 -15.74 -4.41
CA ASP A 75 -10.98 -17.18 -4.26
C ASP A 75 -10.22 -17.89 -5.41
N LEU A 76 -9.20 -18.66 -5.05
CA LEU A 76 -8.33 -19.38 -5.98
C LEU A 76 -8.66 -20.88 -6.07
N SER A 77 -9.70 -21.36 -5.38
CA SER A 77 -10.08 -22.78 -5.33
C SER A 77 -10.27 -23.41 -6.73
N ALA A 78 -10.83 -22.66 -7.68
CA ALA A 78 -11.00 -23.10 -9.06
C ALA A 78 -9.66 -23.35 -9.79
N ALA A 79 -8.59 -22.68 -9.37
CA ALA A 79 -7.24 -22.90 -9.90
C ALA A 79 -6.63 -24.18 -9.32
N ASP A 80 -6.86 -24.49 -8.05
CA ASP A 80 -6.29 -25.68 -7.40
C ASP A 80 -6.77 -26.99 -8.05
N GLY A 81 -8.00 -27.02 -8.55
CA GLY A 81 -8.55 -28.17 -9.28
C GLY A 81 -8.00 -28.40 -10.69
N LYS A 82 -7.11 -27.54 -11.22
CA LYS A 82 -6.57 -27.69 -12.58
C LYS A 82 -5.33 -28.58 -12.62
N LYS A 83 -5.22 -29.44 -13.63
CA LYS A 83 -4.13 -30.42 -13.75
C LYS A 83 -2.81 -29.82 -14.26
N SER A 84 -2.85 -28.82 -15.14
CA SER A 84 -1.64 -28.21 -15.73
C SER A 84 -1.35 -26.83 -15.16
N HIS A 85 -0.07 -26.48 -15.03
CA HIS A 85 0.37 -25.18 -14.52
C HIS A 85 -0.23 -24.01 -15.33
N ALA A 86 -0.24 -24.12 -16.67
CA ALA A 86 -0.83 -23.10 -17.53
C ALA A 86 -2.34 -22.91 -17.25
N ALA A 87 -3.07 -23.99 -17.00
CA ALA A 87 -4.48 -23.91 -16.64
C ALA A 87 -4.70 -23.30 -15.24
N LYS A 88 -3.83 -23.64 -14.27
CA LYS A 88 -3.83 -23.02 -12.92
C LYS A 88 -3.61 -21.51 -13.02
N ALA A 89 -2.56 -21.09 -13.72
CA ALA A 89 -2.20 -19.68 -13.87
C ALA A 89 -3.32 -18.87 -14.54
N ARG A 90 -3.92 -19.39 -15.62
CA ARG A 90 -5.05 -18.74 -16.28
C ARG A 90 -6.26 -18.62 -15.37
N SER A 91 -6.57 -19.68 -14.61
CA SER A 91 -7.69 -19.69 -13.68
C SER A 91 -7.49 -18.70 -12.53
N ALA A 92 -6.31 -18.70 -11.91
CA ALA A 92 -5.96 -17.77 -10.84
C ALA A 92 -5.97 -16.32 -11.33
N PHE A 93 -5.39 -16.06 -12.50
CA PHE A 93 -5.41 -14.72 -13.10
C PHE A 93 -6.83 -14.23 -13.36
N ALA A 94 -7.70 -15.09 -13.91
CA ALA A 94 -9.09 -14.74 -14.16
C ALA A 94 -9.84 -14.41 -12.85
N ALA A 95 -9.64 -15.21 -11.80
CA ALA A 95 -10.23 -14.97 -10.48
C ALA A 95 -9.75 -13.64 -9.86
N LEU A 96 -8.44 -13.37 -9.91
CA LEU A 96 -7.87 -12.10 -9.44
C LEU A 96 -8.43 -10.91 -10.20
N ARG A 97 -8.58 -11.02 -11.53
CA ARG A 97 -9.16 -9.94 -12.36
C ARG A 97 -10.64 -9.70 -12.04
N ALA A 98 -11.40 -10.77 -11.84
CA ALA A 98 -12.81 -10.66 -11.49
C ALA A 98 -12.99 -9.96 -10.14
N GLU A 99 -12.22 -10.36 -9.12
CA GLU A 99 -12.29 -9.75 -7.79
C GLU A 99 -11.76 -8.31 -7.78
N ALA A 100 -10.70 -8.01 -8.53
CA ALA A 100 -10.25 -6.62 -8.70
C ALA A 100 -11.34 -5.77 -9.37
N GLY A 101 -12.00 -6.29 -10.42
CA GLY A 101 -13.07 -5.60 -11.12
C GLY A 101 -14.32 -5.35 -10.28
N SER A 102 -14.63 -6.24 -9.33
CA SER A 102 -15.74 -6.06 -8.39
C SER A 102 -15.37 -5.09 -7.26
N SER A 103 -14.24 -5.31 -6.60
CA SER A 103 -13.80 -4.58 -5.41
C SER A 103 -13.36 -3.14 -5.71
N GLN A 104 -12.78 -2.89 -6.89
CA GLN A 104 -12.23 -1.57 -7.25
C GLN A 104 -13.15 -0.75 -8.15
N ARG A 105 -14.38 -1.23 -8.42
CA ARG A 105 -15.32 -0.58 -9.34
C ARG A 105 -15.59 0.89 -8.97
N SER A 106 -15.78 1.19 -7.69
CA SER A 106 -16.05 2.54 -7.21
C SER A 106 -14.85 3.48 -7.36
N VAL A 107 -13.63 2.99 -7.10
CA VAL A 107 -12.39 3.75 -7.29
C VAL A 107 -12.18 4.07 -8.76
N ARG A 108 -12.39 3.07 -9.63
CA ARG A 108 -12.27 3.24 -11.08
C ARG A 108 -13.26 4.28 -11.63
N ARG A 109 -14.53 4.24 -11.22
CA ARG A 109 -15.50 5.28 -11.62
C ARG A 109 -15.08 6.67 -11.15
N ARG A 110 -14.57 6.80 -9.92
CA ARG A 110 -14.07 8.10 -9.42
C ARG A 110 -12.87 8.59 -10.22
N ALA A 111 -11.94 7.72 -10.57
CA ALA A 111 -10.80 8.06 -11.41
C ALA A 111 -11.23 8.44 -12.84
N GLU A 112 -12.21 7.74 -13.43
CA GLU A 112 -12.81 8.07 -14.73
C GLU A 112 -13.50 9.44 -14.70
N HIS A 113 -14.23 9.75 -13.63
CA HIS A 113 -14.85 11.07 -13.44
C HIS A 113 -13.81 12.19 -13.22
N ALA A 114 -12.72 11.91 -12.50
CA ALA A 114 -11.63 12.85 -12.29
C ALA A 114 -10.76 13.06 -13.56
N GLY A 115 -10.78 12.10 -14.49
CA GLY A 115 -10.00 12.10 -15.74
C GLY A 115 -10.61 12.86 -16.92
N HIS A 116 -11.71 13.60 -16.73
CA HIS A 116 -12.35 14.37 -17.82
C HIS A 116 -12.31 15.90 -17.66
N PRO A 117 -11.13 16.50 -17.76
CA PRO A 117 -10.98 17.81 -18.40
C PRO A 117 -10.16 17.63 -19.69
N GLY A 118 -10.80 17.56 -20.86
CA GLY A 118 -10.07 17.85 -22.12
C GLY A 118 -10.15 16.88 -23.29
N GLN A 119 -11.06 15.90 -23.34
CA GLN A 119 -11.41 15.29 -24.64
C GLN A 119 -12.40 16.20 -25.36
N ARG A 120 -11.93 17.39 -25.77
CA ARG A 120 -12.61 18.20 -26.79
C ARG A 120 -12.51 17.41 -28.09
N PRO A 121 -13.63 16.98 -28.70
CA PRO A 121 -13.55 16.34 -30.00
C PRO A 121 -12.89 17.31 -30.98
N PRO A 122 -11.99 16.84 -31.88
CA PRO A 122 -11.37 17.72 -32.85
C PRO A 122 -12.49 18.38 -33.66
N ALA A 123 -12.46 19.72 -33.69
CA ALA A 123 -13.38 20.51 -34.48
C ALA A 123 -13.36 19.94 -35.91
N ARG A 124 -14.49 19.36 -36.33
CA ARG A 124 -14.67 18.93 -37.72
C ARG A 124 -14.47 20.17 -38.58
N ARG A 125 -13.32 20.26 -39.25
CA ARG A 125 -13.15 21.15 -40.40
C ARG A 125 -14.26 20.80 -41.36
N ARG A 126 -15.30 21.63 -41.40
CA ARG A 126 -16.27 21.65 -42.49
C ARG A 126 -15.50 22.09 -43.72
N THR A 127 -15.04 21.13 -44.51
CA THR A 127 -14.78 21.34 -45.93
C THR A 127 -16.12 21.25 -46.62
N ARG A 128 -16.75 22.39 -46.90
CA ARG A 128 -17.15 22.87 -48.24
C ARG A 128 -18.12 24.03 -48.08
#